data_AF-A0A952VW40-F1
#
_entry.id   AF-A0A952VW40-F1
#
_cell.length_a   1.000
_cell.length_b   1.000
_cell.length_c   1.000
_cell.angle_alpha   90.00
_cell.angle_beta   90.00
_cell.angle_gamma   90.00
#
_symmetry.space_group_name_H-M   'P 1'
#
loop_
_entity.id
_entity.type
_entity.pdbx_description
1 polymer ?
#
loop_
_entity_poly.entity_id
_entity_poly.type
_entity_poly.pdbx_seq_one_letter_code
_entity_poly.pdbx_strand_id
1 'polypeptide(L)'
;MALAIFVQSSRYSKYTLEQLALKEAHSEVRGANHQLHAAVFPNEPGFTPEVETLGTITGKKYILPSPMPVQDGSDPMENYQEFIIGTDAHGKSIKHTCNLAKLANYFEKNPDSPHYLTPVFFRPEVLSKYYAEPQKYSVEDGYLRCGGLWGLQIDNDHSDYLVVFLGDLGRDLSENERSYWLSFNIPPGGRQISEPNLQRSFLAEPTDPQKADLVFKHQYGRFREDFRKATGWDFFLPLHQDDEHFLTGLRLMGKDNQAEFDAQLIALTKVLVDSINEKGIARGLKTLTENEKGITKLEKFFVERGMVDFERHVKFLHVLQDLRSRSAAHRKGSNYERLVEDLQMAAEGRQRVFGALLIAATNFLFYLRSNLLFKDS
;
A
#
# COMPACT_ATOMS: atom_id res chain seq x y z
N MET A 1 7.23 -22.94 -4.79
CA MET A 1 7.56 -22.08 -5.94
C MET A 1 9.06 -22.23 -6.22
N ALA A 2 9.50 -22.42 -7.46
CA ALA A 2 10.92 -22.56 -7.82
C ALA A 2 11.34 -21.44 -8.78
N LEU A 3 12.56 -20.92 -8.63
CA LEU A 3 13.13 -19.95 -9.58
C LEU A 3 13.87 -20.71 -10.68
N ALA A 4 13.50 -20.51 -11.93
CA ALA A 4 14.18 -21.09 -13.09
C ALA A 4 15.12 -20.05 -13.72
N ILE A 5 16.40 -20.39 -13.84
CA ILE A 5 17.40 -19.59 -14.54
C ILE A 5 17.72 -20.29 -15.86
N PHE A 6 17.55 -19.58 -16.98
CA PHE A 6 17.97 -20.04 -18.30
C PHE A 6 19.33 -19.46 -18.64
N VAL A 7 20.25 -20.31 -19.09
CA VAL A 7 21.61 -19.93 -19.48
C VAL A 7 21.74 -20.17 -20.98
N GLN A 8 22.22 -19.16 -21.70
CA GLN A 8 22.61 -19.27 -23.10
C GLN A 8 23.86 -18.41 -23.33
N SER A 9 24.90 -19.02 -23.88
CA SER A 9 26.15 -18.35 -24.22
C SER A 9 26.75 -19.01 -25.45
N SER A 10 27.15 -18.20 -26.43
CA SER A 10 27.82 -18.65 -27.64
C SER A 10 29.18 -17.99 -27.79
N ARG A 11 30.13 -18.70 -28.41
CA ARG A 11 31.47 -18.23 -28.78
C ARG A 11 31.74 -18.64 -30.23
N TYR A 12 32.44 -17.79 -30.95
CA TYR A 12 32.72 -17.96 -32.37
C TYR A 12 34.22 -17.78 -32.61
N SER A 13 34.80 -18.61 -33.48
CA SER A 13 36.20 -18.52 -33.88
C SER A 13 36.33 -18.59 -35.40
N LYS A 14 37.28 -17.83 -35.96
CA LYS A 14 37.65 -17.89 -37.38
C LYS A 14 38.59 -19.06 -37.72
N TYR A 15 39.01 -19.82 -36.70
CA TYR A 15 39.91 -20.96 -36.85
C TYR A 15 39.12 -22.27 -36.77
N THR A 16 39.56 -23.29 -37.53
CA THR A 16 38.97 -24.63 -37.50
C THR A 16 39.29 -25.35 -36.18
N LEU A 17 38.54 -26.40 -35.86
CA LEU A 17 38.81 -27.22 -34.66
C LEU A 17 40.24 -27.76 -34.62
N GLU A 18 40.78 -28.18 -35.77
CA GLU A 18 42.16 -28.68 -35.89
C GLU A 18 43.19 -27.60 -35.57
N GLN A 19 43.00 -26.38 -36.08
CA GLN A 19 43.88 -25.24 -35.79
C GLN A 19 43.84 -24.84 -34.31
N LEU A 20 42.71 -25.06 -33.64
CA LEU A 20 42.55 -24.83 -32.21
C LEU A 20 43.04 -26.01 -31.36
N ALA A 21 43.52 -27.10 -31.97
CA ALA A 21 43.82 -28.37 -31.31
C ALA A 21 42.64 -28.93 -30.48
N LEU A 22 41.41 -28.67 -30.94
CA LEU A 22 40.17 -29.15 -30.35
C LEU A 22 39.54 -30.25 -31.22
N LYS A 23 38.63 -31.02 -30.62
CA LYS A 23 37.76 -31.96 -31.33
C LYS A 23 36.32 -31.53 -31.14
N GLU A 24 35.48 -31.90 -32.09
CA GLU A 24 34.04 -31.75 -31.91
C GLU A 24 33.61 -32.54 -30.68
N ALA A 25 32.86 -31.89 -29.79
CA ALA A 25 32.40 -32.48 -28.56
C ALA A 25 31.06 -31.90 -28.15
N HIS A 26 30.18 -32.79 -27.70
CA HIS A 26 28.90 -32.46 -27.08
C HIS A 26 28.89 -33.08 -25.69
N SER A 27 28.53 -32.28 -24.70
CA SER A 27 28.52 -32.69 -23.31
C SER A 27 27.25 -32.19 -22.66
N GLU A 28 26.64 -33.07 -21.87
CA GLU A 28 25.50 -32.74 -21.05
C GLU A 28 25.86 -32.90 -19.59
N VAL A 29 25.58 -31.86 -18.80
CA VAL A 29 25.68 -31.89 -17.35
C VAL A 29 24.27 -31.82 -16.79
N ARG A 30 23.79 -32.95 -16.27
CA ARG A 30 22.49 -33.07 -15.65
C ARG A 30 22.63 -33.39 -14.16
N GLY A 31 21.97 -32.59 -13.33
CA GLY A 31 21.82 -32.84 -11.90
C GLY A 31 20.35 -32.74 -11.49
N ALA A 32 20.08 -32.95 -10.19
CA ALA A 32 18.72 -32.94 -9.65
C ALA A 32 17.93 -31.67 -10.01
N ASN A 33 18.61 -30.52 -10.05
CA ASN A 33 18.00 -29.21 -10.27
C ASN A 33 18.63 -28.44 -11.44
N HIS A 34 19.37 -29.08 -12.35
CA HIS A 34 19.91 -28.39 -13.51
C HIS A 34 20.14 -29.33 -14.69
N GLN A 35 20.11 -28.76 -15.88
CA GLN A 35 20.44 -29.43 -17.13
C GLN A 35 21.13 -28.40 -18.02
N LEU A 36 22.41 -28.62 -18.31
CA LEU A 36 23.23 -27.77 -19.15
C LEU A 36 23.81 -28.61 -20.28
N HIS A 37 23.76 -28.09 -21.49
CA HIS A 37 24.37 -28.65 -22.68
C HIS A 37 25.49 -27.73 -23.14
N ALA A 38 26.71 -28.26 -23.24
CA ALA A 38 27.85 -27.56 -23.79
C ALA A 38 28.36 -28.30 -25.02
N ALA A 39 28.51 -27.58 -26.13
CA ALA A 39 28.95 -28.14 -27.38
C ALA A 39 30.01 -27.25 -28.04
N VAL A 40 30.98 -27.88 -28.69
CA VAL A 40 31.90 -27.22 -29.61
C VAL A 40 31.91 -28.02 -30.91
N PHE A 41 31.63 -27.37 -32.03
CA PHE A 41 31.42 -28.04 -33.32
C PHE A 41 31.83 -27.10 -34.46
N PRO A 42 32.21 -27.65 -35.64
CA PRO A 42 32.54 -26.82 -36.79
C PRO A 42 31.30 -26.06 -37.28
N ASN A 43 31.50 -24.90 -37.87
CA ASN A 43 30.41 -24.16 -38.46
C ASN A 43 29.86 -24.90 -39.69
N GLU A 44 28.54 -25.02 -39.78
CA GLU A 44 27.90 -25.62 -40.96
C GLU A 44 27.79 -24.59 -42.09
N PRO A 45 27.90 -25.02 -43.37
CA PRO A 45 27.77 -24.13 -44.52
C PRO A 45 26.41 -23.41 -44.51
N GLY A 46 26.44 -22.07 -44.37
CA GLY A 46 25.26 -21.21 -44.47
C GLY A 46 24.85 -20.45 -43.20
N PHE A 47 25.50 -20.66 -42.06
CA PHE A 47 25.14 -19.98 -40.81
C PHE A 47 25.82 -18.61 -40.65
N THR A 48 27.16 -18.58 -40.68
CA THR A 48 27.97 -17.35 -40.58
C THR A 48 29.29 -17.50 -41.34
N PRO A 49 29.50 -16.83 -42.50
CA PRO A 49 30.63 -17.12 -43.40
C PRO A 49 32.04 -16.84 -42.83
N GLU A 50 32.15 -16.01 -41.79
CA GLU A 50 33.43 -15.61 -41.21
C GLU A 50 33.84 -16.46 -39.99
N VAL A 51 33.09 -17.50 -39.67
CA VAL A 51 33.28 -18.34 -38.49
C VAL A 51 33.50 -19.77 -38.96
N GLU A 52 34.52 -20.42 -38.40
CA GLU A 52 34.88 -21.80 -38.71
C GLU A 52 34.50 -22.76 -37.56
N THR A 53 34.46 -22.25 -36.33
CA THR A 53 34.12 -23.06 -35.14
C THR A 53 33.15 -22.32 -34.22
N LEU A 54 32.13 -23.03 -33.72
CA LEU A 54 31.18 -22.55 -32.72
C LEU A 54 31.34 -23.30 -31.40
N GLY A 55 31.21 -22.56 -30.30
CA GLY A 55 31.05 -23.10 -28.96
C GLY A 55 29.76 -22.58 -28.34
N THR A 56 28.95 -23.44 -27.74
CA THR A 56 27.70 -23.06 -27.08
C THR A 56 27.59 -23.69 -25.70
N ILE A 57 26.95 -22.96 -24.79
CA ILE A 57 26.46 -23.48 -23.51
C ILE A 57 25.01 -23.02 -23.39
N THR A 58 24.09 -23.96 -23.29
CA THR A 58 22.66 -23.71 -23.12
C THR A 58 22.09 -24.54 -21.99
N GLY A 59 21.01 -24.10 -21.37
CA GLY A 59 20.28 -24.94 -20.44
C GLY A 59 19.56 -24.17 -19.35
N LYS A 60 19.22 -24.89 -18.29
CA LYS A 60 18.40 -24.38 -17.19
C LYS A 60 18.87 -24.89 -15.83
N LYS A 61 18.76 -24.03 -14.82
CA LYS A 61 18.97 -24.39 -13.41
C LYS A 61 17.78 -23.92 -12.59
N TYR A 62 17.22 -24.84 -11.82
CA TYR A 62 16.18 -24.57 -10.84
C TYR A 62 16.84 -24.30 -9.49
N ILE A 63 16.46 -23.20 -8.85
CA ILE A 63 16.75 -22.95 -7.46
C ILE A 63 15.48 -23.28 -6.70
N LEU A 64 15.52 -24.39 -5.97
CA LEU A 64 14.46 -24.77 -5.06
C LEU A 64 14.56 -23.90 -3.80
N PRO A 65 13.42 -23.51 -3.21
CA PRO A 65 13.46 -22.88 -1.90
C PRO A 65 14.08 -23.85 -0.90
N SER A 66 14.76 -23.32 0.12
CA SER A 66 15.08 -24.13 1.30
C SER A 66 13.80 -24.79 1.81
N PRO A 67 13.88 -25.98 2.42
CA PRO A 67 12.76 -26.51 3.19
C PRO A 67 12.26 -25.37 4.09
N MET A 68 10.95 -25.10 4.05
CA MET A 68 10.34 -24.32 5.13
C MET A 68 10.84 -24.95 6.43
N PRO A 69 11.33 -24.17 7.42
CA PRO A 69 11.65 -24.73 8.71
C PRO A 69 10.44 -25.56 9.13
N VAL A 70 10.62 -26.87 9.17
CA VAL A 70 9.58 -27.77 9.63
C VAL A 70 9.40 -27.34 11.08
N GLN A 71 8.22 -26.84 11.43
CA GLN A 71 7.88 -26.69 12.84
C GLN A 71 8.06 -28.09 13.43
N ASP A 72 9.10 -28.28 14.23
CA ASP A 72 9.26 -29.49 15.02
C ASP A 72 7.93 -29.69 15.75
N GLY A 73 7.33 -30.89 15.64
CA GLY A 73 5.99 -31.21 16.15
C GLY A 73 5.80 -31.11 17.68
N SER A 74 6.68 -30.37 18.34
CA SER A 74 6.61 -29.89 19.71
C SER A 74 6.51 -28.36 19.72
N ASP A 75 5.55 -27.78 18.98
CA ASP A 75 5.18 -26.40 19.26
C ASP A 75 4.74 -26.37 20.73
N PRO A 76 5.32 -25.52 21.60
CA PRO A 76 4.77 -25.32 22.93
C PRO A 76 3.29 -24.98 22.73
N MET A 77 2.40 -25.67 23.44
CA MET A 77 0.96 -25.58 23.26
C MET A 77 0.55 -24.12 23.10
N GLU A 78 0.26 -23.72 21.86
CA GLU A 78 0.14 -22.31 21.51
C GLU A 78 -0.98 -21.71 22.35
N ASN A 79 -0.69 -20.64 23.07
CA ASN A 79 -1.67 -20.02 23.94
C ASN A 79 -2.51 -19.02 23.12
N TYR A 80 -3.82 -19.20 23.18
CA TYR A 80 -4.79 -18.36 22.48
C TYR A 80 -5.50 -17.46 23.49
N GLN A 81 -5.19 -16.18 23.42
CA GLN A 81 -5.79 -15.15 24.27
C GLN A 81 -7.32 -15.12 24.11
N GLU A 82 -7.99 -14.76 25.20
CA GLU A 82 -9.43 -14.53 25.21
C GLU A 82 -9.75 -13.05 25.04
N PHE A 83 -10.58 -12.74 24.05
CA PHE A 83 -10.99 -11.38 23.73
C PHE A 83 -12.42 -11.15 24.22
N ILE A 84 -12.73 -9.90 24.55
CA ILE A 84 -14.07 -9.43 24.88
C ILE A 84 -14.92 -9.47 23.62
N ILE A 85 -15.97 -10.29 23.64
CA ILE A 85 -16.92 -10.48 22.53
C ILE A 85 -18.31 -9.91 22.85
N GLY A 86 -18.55 -9.55 24.11
CA GLY A 86 -19.87 -9.13 24.57
C GLY A 86 -19.85 -8.56 25.97
N THR A 87 -21.03 -8.20 26.44
CA THR A 87 -21.25 -7.71 27.80
C THR A 87 -22.53 -8.34 28.33
N ASP A 88 -22.50 -8.86 29.55
CA ASP A 88 -23.69 -9.45 30.17
C ASP A 88 -24.67 -8.38 30.68
N ALA A 89 -25.80 -8.82 31.22
CA ALA A 89 -26.85 -7.95 31.75
C ALA A 89 -26.37 -7.06 32.93
N HIS A 90 -25.23 -7.38 33.55
CA HIS A 90 -24.64 -6.64 34.66
C HIS A 90 -23.48 -5.73 34.23
N GLY A 91 -23.21 -5.62 32.93
CA GLY A 91 -22.11 -4.80 32.42
C GLY A 91 -20.74 -5.47 32.47
N LYS A 92 -20.66 -6.77 32.79
CA LYS A 92 -19.38 -7.50 32.85
C LYS A 92 -19.03 -8.06 31.48
N SER A 93 -17.76 -7.93 31.11
CA SER A 93 -17.25 -8.43 29.83
C SER A 93 -17.38 -9.95 29.71
N ILE A 94 -18.00 -10.39 28.62
CA ILE A 94 -17.98 -11.79 28.17
C ILE A 94 -16.76 -11.96 27.29
N LYS A 95 -15.91 -12.94 27.62
CA LYS A 95 -14.69 -13.23 26.89
C LYS A 95 -14.74 -14.61 26.24
N HIS A 96 -14.06 -14.76 25.12
CA HIS A 96 -13.88 -16.04 24.47
C HIS A 96 -12.53 -16.14 23.77
N THR A 97 -11.99 -17.35 23.72
CA THR A 97 -10.74 -17.66 22.99
C THR A 97 -10.90 -17.44 21.49
N CYS A 98 -9.83 -16.99 20.84
CA CYS A 98 -9.71 -16.90 19.38
C CYS A 98 -9.26 -18.23 18.72
N ASN A 99 -9.07 -19.31 19.49
CA ASN A 99 -8.65 -20.60 18.94
C ASN A 99 -9.71 -21.19 18.00
N LEU A 100 -9.36 -21.36 16.72
CA LEU A 100 -10.20 -21.92 15.66
C LEU A 100 -10.79 -23.30 15.99
N ALA A 101 -10.12 -24.10 16.83
CA ALA A 101 -10.63 -25.40 17.28
C ALA A 101 -11.86 -25.29 18.18
N LYS A 102 -12.06 -24.12 18.82
CA LYS A 102 -13.11 -23.86 19.82
C LYS A 102 -14.19 -22.88 19.32
N LEU A 103 -14.08 -22.39 18.09
CA LEU A 103 -15.05 -21.48 17.47
C LEU A 103 -16.06 -22.23 16.61
N ALA A 104 -17.25 -21.64 16.47
CA ALA A 104 -18.25 -22.10 15.50
C ALA A 104 -17.94 -21.58 14.10
N ASN A 105 -18.47 -22.25 13.07
CA ASN A 105 -18.39 -21.79 11.68
C ASN A 105 -19.62 -22.22 10.87
N TYR A 106 -19.72 -21.79 9.62
CA TYR A 106 -20.77 -22.19 8.68
C TYR A 106 -20.74 -23.68 8.27
N PHE A 107 -19.80 -24.47 8.79
CA PHE A 107 -19.62 -25.89 8.47
C PHE A 107 -19.92 -26.77 9.69
N GLU A 108 -20.87 -26.34 10.53
CA GLU A 108 -21.41 -27.08 11.68
C GLU A 108 -20.39 -27.46 12.77
N LYS A 109 -19.22 -26.81 12.80
CA LYS A 109 -18.26 -26.96 13.89
C LYS A 109 -18.75 -26.23 15.14
N ASN A 110 -18.64 -26.84 16.32
CA ASN A 110 -18.93 -26.24 17.64
C ASN A 110 -20.16 -25.31 17.68
N PRO A 111 -21.38 -25.80 17.39
CA PRO A 111 -22.56 -24.94 17.16
C PRO A 111 -22.95 -24.04 18.34
N ASP A 112 -22.59 -24.41 19.57
CA ASP A 112 -22.86 -23.64 20.78
C ASP A 112 -21.77 -22.61 21.13
N SER A 113 -20.68 -22.56 20.36
CA SER A 113 -19.58 -21.60 20.55
C SER A 113 -19.82 -20.29 19.76
N PRO A 114 -19.17 -19.18 20.15
CA PRO A 114 -19.09 -17.99 19.32
C PRO A 114 -18.58 -18.29 17.90
N HIS A 115 -19.20 -17.66 16.91
CA HIS A 115 -18.88 -17.85 15.50
C HIS A 115 -17.51 -17.25 15.15
N TYR A 116 -16.82 -17.82 14.15
CA TYR A 116 -15.58 -17.29 13.58
C TYR A 116 -15.67 -15.78 13.30
N LEU A 117 -16.77 -15.37 12.67
CA LEU A 117 -17.07 -13.99 12.29
C LEU A 117 -17.63 -13.14 13.44
N THR A 118 -17.41 -13.53 14.70
CA THR A 118 -17.77 -12.68 15.85
C THR A 118 -16.92 -11.41 15.80
N PRO A 119 -17.52 -10.21 15.71
CA PRO A 119 -16.77 -8.96 15.69
C PRO A 119 -16.11 -8.67 17.03
N VAL A 120 -14.81 -8.36 17.03
CA VAL A 120 -14.03 -7.95 18.20
C VAL A 120 -13.52 -6.54 17.99
N PHE A 121 -13.70 -5.68 19.00
CA PHE A 121 -13.47 -4.24 18.89
C PHE A 121 -12.17 -3.83 19.59
N PHE A 122 -11.46 -2.88 18.97
CA PHE A 122 -10.18 -2.38 19.45
C PHE A 122 -10.12 -0.86 19.40
N ARG A 123 -9.37 -0.28 20.34
CA ARG A 123 -8.95 1.12 20.23
C ARG A 123 -7.99 1.30 19.04
N PRO A 124 -8.12 2.38 18.24
CA PRO A 124 -7.29 2.59 17.04
C PRO A 124 -5.78 2.62 17.30
N GLU A 125 -5.37 2.93 18.53
CA GLU A 125 -3.97 3.00 18.95
C GLU A 125 -3.22 1.66 18.81
N VAL A 126 -3.92 0.53 18.67
CA VAL A 126 -3.30 -0.75 18.31
C VAL A 126 -2.51 -0.66 17.00
N LEU A 127 -2.85 0.27 16.10
CA LEU A 127 -2.11 0.45 14.84
C LEU A 127 -0.83 1.28 14.96
N SER A 128 -0.61 1.94 16.11
CA SER A 128 0.50 2.88 16.28
C SER A 128 1.86 2.22 16.08
N LYS A 129 2.03 0.98 16.56
CA LYS A 129 3.26 0.19 16.36
C LYS A 129 3.54 -0.05 14.87
N TYR A 130 2.51 -0.37 14.11
CA TYR A 130 2.67 -0.70 12.68
C TYR A 130 2.96 0.56 11.85
N TYR A 131 2.35 1.70 12.17
CA TYR A 131 2.68 2.97 11.54
C TYR A 131 4.10 3.48 11.85
N ALA A 132 4.67 3.10 12.99
CA ALA A 132 6.02 3.51 13.38
C ALA A 132 7.14 2.79 12.61
N GLU A 133 6.84 1.64 11.98
CA GLU A 133 7.79 0.84 11.21
C GLU A 133 7.31 0.62 9.76
N PRO A 134 7.21 1.68 8.93
CA PRO A 134 6.65 1.61 7.58
C PRO A 134 7.48 0.78 6.59
N GLN A 135 8.74 0.46 6.93
CA GLN A 135 9.57 -0.47 6.14
C GLN A 135 9.15 -1.94 6.36
N LYS A 136 8.43 -2.23 7.43
CA LYS A 136 8.02 -3.59 7.82
C LYS A 136 6.52 -3.80 7.65
N TYR A 137 5.71 -2.79 7.96
CA TYR A 137 4.26 -2.91 7.95
C TYR A 137 3.58 -1.93 7.00
N SER A 138 2.46 -2.35 6.42
CA SER A 138 1.51 -1.48 5.73
C SER A 138 0.13 -1.62 6.36
N VAL A 139 -0.52 -0.48 6.59
CA VAL A 139 -1.95 -0.42 6.94
C VAL A 139 -2.69 0.09 5.71
N GLU A 140 -3.46 -0.81 5.10
CA GLU A 140 -4.23 -0.63 3.89
C GLU A 140 -5.72 -0.48 4.23
N ASP A 141 -6.57 -0.21 3.23
CA ASP A 141 -8.01 -0.35 3.39
C ASP A 141 -8.35 -1.83 3.62
N GLY A 142 -8.93 -2.15 4.77
CA GLY A 142 -9.37 -3.50 5.07
C GLY A 142 -8.28 -4.49 5.52
N TYR A 143 -7.00 -4.06 5.59
CA TYR A 143 -5.89 -5.01 5.76
C TYR A 143 -4.68 -4.42 6.47
N LEU A 144 -4.10 -5.17 7.42
CA LEU A 144 -2.79 -4.93 8.01
C LEU A 144 -1.82 -5.98 7.52
N ARG A 145 -0.62 -5.57 7.10
CA ARG A 145 0.38 -6.48 6.52
C ARG A 145 1.73 -6.31 7.18
N CYS A 146 2.44 -7.42 7.40
CA CYS A 146 3.84 -7.47 7.77
C CYS A 146 4.66 -8.03 6.59
N GLY A 147 4.96 -7.19 5.60
CA GLY A 147 5.61 -7.60 4.36
C GLY A 147 4.93 -8.82 3.73
N GLY A 148 5.71 -9.87 3.45
CA GLY A 148 5.19 -11.15 2.96
C GLY A 148 4.98 -12.23 4.03
N LEU A 149 5.14 -11.91 5.32
CA LEU A 149 5.16 -12.90 6.41
C LEU A 149 3.76 -13.25 6.91
N TRP A 150 2.97 -12.24 7.26
CA TRP A 150 1.60 -12.40 7.70
C TRP A 150 0.79 -11.14 7.36
N GLY A 151 -0.53 -11.27 7.37
CA GLY A 151 -1.43 -10.13 7.33
C GLY A 151 -2.75 -10.46 8.01
N LEU A 152 -3.45 -9.43 8.44
CA LEU A 152 -4.67 -9.51 9.22
C LEU A 152 -5.74 -8.68 8.51
N GLN A 153 -6.90 -9.30 8.26
CA GLN A 153 -8.06 -8.56 7.79
C GLN A 153 -8.63 -7.72 8.93
N ILE A 154 -8.80 -6.43 8.68
CA ILE A 154 -9.27 -5.46 9.68
C ILE A 154 -10.38 -4.61 9.07
N ASP A 155 -11.34 -4.20 9.88
CA ASP A 155 -12.24 -3.12 9.57
C ASP A 155 -11.69 -1.83 10.19
N ASN A 156 -11.10 -0.99 9.34
CA ASN A 156 -10.52 0.28 9.73
C ASN A 156 -11.26 1.51 9.18
N ASP A 157 -12.51 1.32 8.75
CA ASP A 157 -13.35 2.37 8.19
C ASP A 157 -13.99 3.26 9.28
N HIS A 158 -14.10 2.74 10.50
CA HIS A 158 -14.49 3.54 11.66
C HIS A 158 -13.39 4.51 12.10
N SER A 159 -13.79 5.66 12.64
CA SER A 159 -12.86 6.71 13.07
C SER A 159 -12.34 6.51 14.49
N ASP A 160 -13.14 5.91 15.37
CA ASP A 160 -12.91 5.83 16.82
C ASP A 160 -12.64 4.40 17.32
N TYR A 161 -12.78 3.38 16.47
CA TYR A 161 -12.45 2.00 16.78
C TYR A 161 -12.05 1.22 15.52
N LEU A 162 -11.54 0.02 15.75
CA LEU A 162 -11.24 -0.98 14.72
C LEU A 162 -11.99 -2.27 15.04
N VAL A 163 -12.31 -3.04 14.01
CA VAL A 163 -12.94 -4.35 14.17
C VAL A 163 -12.07 -5.43 13.52
N VAL A 164 -11.98 -6.57 14.18
CA VAL A 164 -11.36 -7.79 13.63
C VAL A 164 -12.27 -8.95 13.97
N PHE A 165 -12.47 -9.90 13.06
CA PHE A 165 -13.21 -11.10 13.42
C PHE A 165 -12.38 -11.98 14.36
N LEU A 166 -13.04 -12.57 15.35
CA LEU A 166 -12.40 -13.37 16.38
C LEU A 166 -11.54 -14.51 15.81
N GLY A 167 -12.01 -15.13 14.73
CA GLY A 167 -11.27 -16.18 14.03
C GLY A 167 -10.00 -15.69 13.33
N ASP A 168 -10.01 -14.48 12.75
CA ASP A 168 -8.83 -13.91 12.08
C ASP A 168 -7.72 -13.61 13.09
N LEU A 169 -8.07 -13.15 14.31
CA LEU A 169 -7.09 -12.96 15.40
C LEU A 169 -6.35 -14.27 15.74
N GLY A 170 -7.06 -15.40 15.75
CA GLY A 170 -6.46 -16.70 16.05
C GLY A 170 -5.68 -17.28 14.87
N ARG A 171 -6.18 -17.08 13.65
CA ARG A 171 -5.59 -17.61 12.42
C ARG A 171 -4.30 -16.90 12.03
N ASP A 172 -4.29 -15.57 12.12
CA ASP A 172 -3.32 -14.74 11.38
C ASP A 172 -2.25 -14.11 12.28
N LEU A 173 -2.48 -14.00 13.58
CA LEU A 173 -1.55 -13.39 14.52
C LEU A 173 -0.83 -14.45 15.34
N SER A 174 0.46 -14.22 15.65
CA SER A 174 1.20 -15.01 16.64
C SER A 174 0.75 -14.68 18.07
N GLU A 175 1.12 -15.50 19.05
CA GLU A 175 0.81 -15.26 20.47
C GLU A 175 1.24 -13.86 20.96
N ASN A 176 2.42 -13.41 20.55
CA ASN A 176 2.94 -12.10 20.92
C ASN A 176 2.10 -10.96 20.32
N GLU A 177 1.68 -11.10 19.06
CA GLU A 177 0.79 -10.13 18.43
C GLU A 177 -0.60 -10.16 19.07
N ARG A 178 -1.20 -11.33 19.29
CA ARG A 178 -2.49 -11.45 20.00
C ARG A 178 -2.45 -10.83 21.39
N SER A 179 -1.36 -11.00 22.14
CA SER A 179 -1.14 -10.38 23.44
C SER A 179 -1.06 -8.85 23.35
N TYR A 180 -0.40 -8.32 22.33
CA TYR A 180 -0.38 -6.88 22.06
C TYR A 180 -1.79 -6.36 21.75
N TRP A 181 -2.51 -7.00 20.83
CA TRP A 181 -3.88 -6.65 20.46
C TRP A 181 -4.84 -6.69 21.65
N LEU A 182 -4.70 -7.69 22.53
CA LEU A 182 -5.52 -7.83 23.74
C LEU A 182 -5.49 -6.58 24.63
N SER A 183 -4.35 -5.87 24.70
CA SER A 183 -4.23 -4.64 25.49
C SER A 183 -5.09 -3.47 24.98
N PHE A 184 -5.54 -3.53 23.72
CA PHE A 184 -6.40 -2.53 23.07
C PHE A 184 -7.85 -2.98 22.91
N ASN A 185 -8.18 -4.21 23.30
CA ASN A 185 -9.52 -4.76 23.18
C ASN A 185 -10.52 -4.01 24.09
N ILE A 186 -11.68 -3.68 23.52
CA ILE A 186 -12.75 -2.93 24.18
C ILE A 186 -14.09 -3.69 24.05
N PRO A 187 -15.03 -3.51 24.99
CA PRO A 187 -16.36 -4.10 24.86
C PRO A 187 -17.11 -3.53 23.65
N PRO A 188 -18.03 -4.30 23.03
CA PRO A 188 -18.78 -3.84 21.86
C PRO A 188 -19.47 -2.50 22.10
N GLY A 189 -20.24 -2.36 23.19
CA GLY A 189 -20.88 -1.09 23.56
C GLY A 189 -21.80 -0.51 22.48
N GLY A 190 -22.45 -1.37 21.69
CA GLY A 190 -23.31 -0.98 20.56
C GLY A 190 -22.59 -0.73 19.24
N ARG A 191 -21.25 -0.89 19.19
CA ARG A 191 -20.46 -0.81 17.96
C ARG A 191 -20.79 -1.96 17.00
N GLN A 192 -20.59 -1.72 15.72
CA GLN A 192 -20.90 -2.65 14.64
C GLN A 192 -19.76 -2.65 13.61
N ILE A 193 -19.73 -3.64 12.73
CA ILE A 193 -18.87 -3.57 11.54
C ILE A 193 -19.33 -2.44 10.63
N SER A 194 -18.42 -1.88 9.85
CA SER A 194 -18.72 -0.85 8.86
C SER A 194 -19.51 -1.44 7.69
N GLU A 195 -20.21 -0.56 6.96
CA GLU A 195 -20.96 -0.97 5.76
C GLU A 195 -20.03 -1.59 4.70
N PRO A 196 -18.84 -1.02 4.38
CA PRO A 196 -17.90 -1.68 3.48
C PRO A 196 -17.47 -3.06 3.98
N ASN A 197 -17.22 -3.23 5.28
CA ASN A 197 -16.84 -4.54 5.82
C ASN A 197 -18.00 -5.55 5.75
N LEU A 198 -19.25 -5.13 6.01
CA LEU A 198 -20.43 -5.98 5.84
C LEU A 198 -20.56 -6.46 4.39
N GLN A 199 -20.54 -5.53 3.42
CA GLN A 199 -20.69 -5.83 2.00
C GLN A 199 -19.57 -6.75 1.49
N ARG A 200 -18.32 -6.47 1.85
CA ARG A 200 -17.16 -7.27 1.45
C ARG A 200 -17.16 -8.66 2.09
N SER A 201 -17.42 -8.76 3.40
CA SER A 201 -17.27 -10.01 4.16
C SER A 201 -18.48 -10.94 4.07
N PHE A 202 -19.69 -10.42 3.86
CA PHE A 202 -20.92 -11.23 3.88
C PHE A 202 -21.65 -11.25 2.53
N LEU A 203 -21.58 -10.19 1.74
CA LEU A 203 -22.26 -10.11 0.43
C LEU A 203 -21.32 -10.38 -0.75
N ALA A 204 -20.01 -10.45 -0.51
CA ALA A 204 -18.97 -10.58 -1.54
C ALA A 204 -19.02 -9.47 -2.60
N GLU A 205 -19.46 -8.27 -2.19
CA GLU A 205 -19.56 -7.11 -3.06
C GLU A 205 -18.27 -6.28 -2.99
N PRO A 206 -17.65 -5.92 -4.13
CA PRO A 206 -16.55 -4.97 -4.16
C PRO A 206 -17.06 -3.58 -3.80
N THR A 207 -16.71 -3.12 -2.61
CA THR A 207 -17.14 -1.83 -2.06
C THR A 207 -15.93 -0.94 -1.80
N ASP A 208 -16.03 0.35 -2.09
CA ASP A 208 -15.01 1.35 -1.77
C ASP A 208 -15.07 1.74 -0.27
N PRO A 209 -13.94 2.17 0.35
CA PRO A 209 -13.94 2.62 1.74
C PRO A 209 -14.75 3.91 1.90
N GLN A 210 -15.13 4.25 3.14
CA GLN A 210 -15.86 5.50 3.43
C GLN A 210 -15.05 6.49 4.29
N LYS A 211 -14.08 5.99 5.08
CA LYS A 211 -13.19 6.84 5.88
C LYS A 211 -12.32 7.73 5.01
N ALA A 212 -12.23 9.02 5.36
CA ALA A 212 -11.66 10.05 4.50
C ALA A 212 -10.22 9.79 4.02
N ASP A 213 -9.36 9.21 4.87
CA ASP A 213 -7.99 8.85 4.52
C ASP A 213 -7.90 7.64 3.58
N LEU A 214 -8.72 6.62 3.83
CA LEU A 214 -8.81 5.44 2.96
C LEU A 214 -9.39 5.82 1.59
N VAL A 215 -10.46 6.62 1.57
CA VAL A 215 -11.05 7.19 0.34
C VAL A 215 -10.00 7.97 -0.44
N PHE A 216 -9.27 8.87 0.21
CA PHE A 216 -8.24 9.66 -0.44
C PHE A 216 -7.17 8.75 -1.08
N LYS A 217 -6.61 7.80 -0.33
CA LYS A 217 -5.58 6.88 -0.84
C LYS A 217 -6.08 6.08 -2.04
N HIS A 218 -7.31 5.56 -1.94
CA HIS A 218 -7.95 4.79 -3.00
C HIS A 218 -8.11 5.64 -4.28
N GLN A 219 -8.68 6.84 -4.16
CA GLN A 219 -8.86 7.73 -5.31
C GLN A 219 -7.54 8.25 -5.88
N TYR A 220 -6.53 8.47 -5.05
CA TYR A 220 -5.19 8.88 -5.48
C TYR A 220 -4.53 7.80 -6.34
N GLY A 221 -4.59 6.54 -5.90
CA GLY A 221 -4.10 5.39 -6.65
C GLY A 221 -4.79 5.27 -8.01
N ARG A 222 -6.13 5.25 -8.02
CA ARG A 222 -6.93 5.15 -9.24
C ARG A 222 -6.66 6.27 -10.23
N PHE A 223 -6.62 7.52 -9.76
CA PHE A 223 -6.33 8.65 -10.63
C PHE A 223 -4.96 8.54 -11.28
N ARG A 224 -3.92 8.18 -10.53
CA ARG A 224 -2.56 8.03 -11.08
C ARG A 224 -2.49 6.95 -12.15
N GLU A 225 -3.07 5.79 -11.89
CA GLU A 225 -3.10 4.67 -12.83
C GLU A 225 -3.88 5.02 -14.09
N ASP A 226 -5.10 5.53 -13.93
CA ASP A 226 -5.97 5.88 -15.06
C ASP A 226 -5.37 7.01 -15.91
N PHE A 227 -4.80 8.03 -15.26
CA PHE A 227 -4.16 9.15 -15.96
C PHE A 227 -2.94 8.71 -16.74
N ARG A 228 -2.06 7.91 -16.14
CA ARG A 228 -0.88 7.39 -16.82
C ARG A 228 -1.27 6.50 -18.00
N LYS A 229 -2.28 5.65 -17.82
CA LYS A 229 -2.81 4.79 -18.88
C LYS A 229 -3.38 5.61 -20.04
N ALA A 230 -4.09 6.69 -19.77
CA ALA A 230 -4.71 7.53 -20.80
C ALA A 230 -3.71 8.44 -21.53
N THR A 231 -2.68 8.94 -20.85
CA THR A 231 -1.82 10.02 -21.38
C THR A 231 -0.37 9.61 -21.63
N GLY A 232 0.08 8.48 -21.08
CA GLY A 232 1.47 8.00 -21.19
C GLY A 232 2.47 8.70 -20.26
N TRP A 233 2.01 9.58 -19.36
CA TRP A 233 2.87 10.23 -18.37
C TRP A 233 2.17 10.39 -17.02
N ASP A 234 2.94 10.62 -15.96
CA ASP A 234 2.43 10.73 -14.59
C ASP A 234 2.04 12.17 -14.24
N PHE A 235 0.78 12.42 -13.88
CA PHE A 235 0.36 13.72 -13.34
C PHE A 235 1.02 14.01 -11.99
N PHE A 236 0.99 13.02 -11.09
CA PHE A 236 1.78 12.99 -9.86
C PHE A 236 2.96 12.05 -10.06
N LEU A 237 4.17 12.58 -9.96
CA LEU A 237 5.41 11.82 -10.01
C LEU A 237 5.37 10.69 -8.96
N PRO A 238 5.90 9.50 -9.29
CA PRO A 238 6.15 8.47 -8.29
C PRO A 238 7.01 9.02 -7.15
N LEU A 239 6.63 8.68 -5.91
CA LEU A 239 7.45 8.97 -4.74
C LEU A 239 8.77 8.19 -4.82
N HIS A 240 9.84 8.78 -4.29
CA HIS A 240 11.06 8.04 -4.04
C HIS A 240 10.80 6.93 -3.02
N GLN A 241 11.57 5.84 -3.05
CA GLN A 241 11.40 4.71 -2.12
C GLN A 241 11.39 5.17 -0.65
N ASP A 242 12.31 6.06 -0.29
CA ASP A 242 12.40 6.64 1.06
C ASP A 242 11.21 7.55 1.43
N ASP A 243 10.41 7.99 0.45
CA ASP A 243 9.24 8.84 0.63
C ASP A 243 7.92 8.06 0.56
N GLU A 244 7.92 6.76 0.24
CA GLU A 244 6.69 5.93 0.16
C GLU A 244 5.89 5.94 1.46
N HIS A 245 6.59 6.06 2.60
CA HIS A 245 5.97 6.15 3.93
C HIS A 245 5.01 7.33 4.09
N PHE A 246 5.17 8.41 3.31
CA PHE A 246 4.24 9.53 3.36
C PHE A 246 2.86 9.14 2.83
N LEU A 247 2.78 8.31 1.78
CA LEU A 247 1.48 7.83 1.29
C LEU A 247 0.95 6.69 2.16
N THR A 248 1.78 5.70 2.49
CA THR A 248 1.33 4.52 3.24
C THR A 248 0.95 4.88 4.68
N GLY A 249 1.68 5.79 5.32
CA GLY A 249 1.44 6.27 6.68
C GLY A 249 0.41 7.39 6.82
N LEU A 250 -0.06 7.97 5.70
CA LEU A 250 -1.12 8.99 5.71
C LEU A 250 -2.39 8.42 6.34
N ARG A 251 -3.00 9.11 7.29
CA ARG A 251 -4.21 8.63 7.97
C ARG A 251 -4.99 9.76 8.62
N LEU A 252 -6.27 9.51 8.87
CA LEU A 252 -7.05 10.34 9.76
C LEU A 252 -6.55 10.15 11.18
N MET A 253 -6.27 11.24 11.88
CA MET A 253 -5.78 11.19 13.25
C MET A 253 -6.83 10.57 14.16
N GLY A 254 -6.41 9.73 15.11
CA GLY A 254 -7.33 9.13 16.08
C GLY A 254 -7.73 10.11 17.19
N LYS A 255 -6.89 11.10 17.48
CA LYS A 255 -7.07 12.12 18.51
C LYS A 255 -6.41 13.42 18.08
N ASP A 256 -6.77 14.52 18.75
CA ASP A 256 -6.09 15.79 18.59
C ASP A 256 -4.66 15.73 19.14
N ASN A 257 -3.70 15.59 18.24
CA ASN A 257 -2.27 15.58 18.56
C ASN A 257 -1.50 16.46 17.55
N GLN A 258 -0.74 17.43 18.05
CA GLN A 258 -0.02 18.38 17.20
C GLN A 258 1.09 17.70 16.37
N ALA A 259 1.83 16.76 16.96
CA ALA A 259 2.93 16.08 16.27
C ALA A 259 2.40 15.18 15.13
N GLU A 260 1.30 14.46 15.38
CA GLU A 260 0.61 13.70 14.34
C GLU A 260 0.06 14.64 13.26
N PHE A 261 -0.59 15.74 13.63
CA PHE A 261 -1.12 16.72 12.68
C PHE A 261 -0.03 17.28 11.77
N ASP A 262 1.11 17.68 12.33
CA ASP A 262 2.24 18.19 11.56
C ASP A 262 2.80 17.13 10.59
N ALA A 263 2.94 15.88 11.05
CA ALA A 263 3.40 14.78 10.21
C ALA A 263 2.42 14.47 9.07
N GLN A 264 1.12 14.44 9.35
CA GLN A 264 0.07 14.16 8.37
C GLN A 264 -0.08 15.29 7.33
N LEU A 265 0.12 16.56 7.72
CA LEU A 265 0.19 17.69 6.79
C LEU A 265 1.38 17.59 5.84
N ILE A 266 2.56 17.25 6.35
CA ILE A 266 3.75 17.04 5.51
C ILE A 266 3.49 15.90 4.52
N ALA A 267 2.93 14.79 4.99
CA ALA A 267 2.59 13.64 4.17
C ALA A 267 1.63 14.00 3.02
N LEU A 268 0.49 14.63 3.33
CA LEU A 268 -0.50 15.01 2.34
C LEU A 268 0.08 16.00 1.31
N THR A 269 0.89 16.96 1.78
CA THR A 269 1.51 17.95 0.89
C THR A 269 2.56 17.34 -0.02
N LYS A 270 3.37 16.40 0.48
CA LYS A 270 4.33 15.67 -0.37
C LYS A 270 3.62 14.89 -1.48
N VAL A 271 2.54 14.19 -1.12
CA VAL A 271 1.76 13.35 -2.04
C VAL A 271 1.01 14.16 -3.09
N LEU A 272 0.44 15.32 -2.72
CA LEU A 272 -0.42 16.11 -3.62
C LEU A 272 0.22 17.32 -4.27
N VAL A 273 1.12 18.02 -3.58
CA VAL A 273 1.69 19.29 -4.06
C VAL A 273 3.11 19.06 -4.58
N ASP A 274 4.00 18.51 -3.75
CA ASP A 274 5.40 18.33 -4.15
C ASP A 274 5.54 17.28 -5.29
N SER A 275 4.61 16.33 -5.37
CA SER A 275 4.59 15.31 -6.42
C SER A 275 4.00 15.80 -7.75
N ILE A 276 3.50 17.03 -7.86
CA ILE A 276 2.97 17.55 -9.13
C ILE A 276 4.08 17.54 -10.19
N ASN A 277 3.84 16.88 -11.31
CA ASN A 277 4.80 16.80 -12.41
C ASN A 277 4.82 18.11 -13.22
N GLU A 278 5.52 19.11 -12.70
CA GLU A 278 5.63 20.43 -13.33
C GLU A 278 6.18 20.37 -14.77
N LYS A 279 7.11 19.45 -15.05
CA LYS A 279 7.65 19.25 -16.41
C LYS A 279 6.60 18.69 -17.37
N GLY A 280 5.76 17.78 -16.89
CA GLY A 280 4.62 17.25 -17.64
C GLY A 280 3.58 18.33 -17.93
N ILE A 281 3.22 19.10 -16.90
CA ILE A 281 2.30 20.24 -17.03
C ILE A 281 2.82 21.29 -18.02
N ALA A 282 4.10 21.66 -17.91
CA ALA A 282 4.72 22.67 -18.78
C ALA A 282 4.67 22.31 -20.27
N ARG A 283 4.73 21.02 -20.64
CA ARG A 283 4.58 20.58 -22.04
C ARG A 283 3.20 20.89 -22.63
N GLY A 284 2.19 21.02 -21.78
CA GLY A 284 0.83 21.36 -22.19
C GLY A 284 0.52 22.86 -22.18
N LEU A 285 1.49 23.71 -21.82
CA LEU A 285 1.33 25.15 -21.69
C LEU A 285 1.97 25.88 -22.88
N LYS A 286 1.27 26.87 -23.43
CA LYS A 286 1.75 27.77 -24.48
C LYS A 286 2.22 29.13 -23.95
N THR A 287 1.77 29.54 -22.77
CA THR A 287 2.01 30.87 -22.19
C THR A 287 2.90 30.84 -20.93
N LEU A 288 3.71 29.80 -20.78
CA LEU A 288 4.58 29.62 -19.62
C LEU A 288 5.60 30.76 -19.51
N THR A 289 5.68 31.40 -18.34
CA THR A 289 6.75 32.36 -18.04
C THR A 289 7.80 31.73 -17.10
N GLU A 290 9.06 32.19 -17.14
CA GLU A 290 10.20 31.54 -16.45
C GLU A 290 10.05 31.40 -14.92
N ASN A 291 9.23 32.23 -14.27
CA ASN A 291 9.12 32.26 -12.82
C ASN A 291 7.93 31.49 -12.23
N GLU A 292 7.09 30.89 -13.07
CA GLU A 292 5.89 30.19 -12.59
C GLU A 292 6.23 28.76 -12.18
N LYS A 293 5.89 28.41 -10.93
CA LYS A 293 6.21 27.12 -10.29
C LYS A 293 5.06 26.64 -9.43
N GLY A 294 5.05 25.35 -9.10
CA GLY A 294 4.07 24.72 -8.20
C GLY A 294 2.61 24.99 -8.56
N ILE A 295 1.84 25.42 -7.57
CA ILE A 295 0.38 25.63 -7.67
C ILE A 295 0.04 26.70 -8.72
N THR A 296 0.80 27.79 -8.82
CA THR A 296 0.56 28.85 -9.82
C THR A 296 0.70 28.33 -11.25
N LYS A 297 1.65 27.42 -11.50
CA LYS A 297 1.80 26.77 -12.81
C LYS A 297 0.62 25.83 -13.11
N LEU A 298 0.15 25.11 -12.10
CA LEU A 298 -1.02 24.24 -12.22
C LEU A 298 -2.30 25.05 -12.52
N GLU A 299 -2.49 26.19 -11.87
CA GLU A 299 -3.61 27.09 -12.11
C GLU A 299 -3.64 27.56 -13.58
N LYS A 300 -2.50 28.01 -14.10
CA LYS A 300 -2.38 28.36 -15.53
C LYS A 300 -2.71 27.20 -16.46
N PHE A 301 -2.32 25.99 -16.09
CA PHE A 301 -2.65 24.80 -16.87
C PHE A 301 -4.15 24.55 -16.93
N PHE A 302 -4.87 24.76 -15.83
CA PHE A 302 -6.33 24.70 -15.84
C PHE A 302 -6.95 25.77 -16.73
N VAL A 303 -6.47 27.01 -16.65
CA VAL A 303 -6.93 28.12 -17.50
C VAL A 303 -6.72 27.83 -18.99
N GLU A 304 -5.52 27.43 -19.40
CA GLU A 304 -5.24 27.13 -20.81
C GLU A 304 -6.00 25.91 -21.34
N ARG A 305 -6.36 24.97 -20.44
CA ARG A 305 -7.19 23.81 -20.78
C ARG A 305 -8.68 24.14 -20.83
N GLY A 306 -9.08 25.37 -20.49
CA GLY A 306 -10.47 25.81 -20.42
C GLY A 306 -11.26 25.09 -19.33
N MET A 307 -10.60 24.65 -18.27
CA MET A 307 -11.25 23.99 -17.14
C MET A 307 -11.96 25.05 -16.28
N VAL A 308 -13.15 24.73 -15.78
CA VAL A 308 -14.00 25.63 -14.96
C VAL A 308 -14.04 25.18 -13.51
N ASP A 309 -14.37 26.07 -12.58
CA ASP A 309 -14.49 25.79 -11.14
C ASP A 309 -13.19 25.29 -10.46
N PHE A 310 -12.01 25.59 -11.01
CA PHE A 310 -10.74 25.21 -10.40
C PHE A 310 -10.36 26.05 -9.18
N GLU A 311 -10.93 27.25 -9.02
CA GLU A 311 -10.51 28.26 -8.05
C GLU A 311 -10.58 27.73 -6.62
N ARG A 312 -11.64 26.97 -6.29
CA ARG A 312 -11.78 26.33 -4.97
C ARG A 312 -10.69 25.28 -4.71
N HIS A 313 -10.25 24.58 -5.75
CA HIS A 313 -9.24 23.54 -5.65
C HIS A 313 -7.83 24.15 -5.53
N VAL A 314 -7.54 25.20 -6.31
CA VAL A 314 -6.31 25.98 -6.20
C VAL A 314 -6.20 26.63 -4.81
N LYS A 315 -7.29 27.23 -4.31
CA LYS A 315 -7.36 27.78 -2.95
C LYS A 315 -7.05 26.71 -1.90
N PHE A 316 -7.63 25.52 -2.02
CA PHE A 316 -7.33 24.38 -1.14
C PHE A 316 -5.84 24.03 -1.14
N LEU A 317 -5.20 23.91 -2.31
CA LEU A 317 -3.77 23.58 -2.41
C LEU A 317 -2.90 24.65 -1.74
N HIS A 318 -3.26 25.93 -1.89
CA HIS A 318 -2.57 27.03 -1.20
C HIS A 318 -2.73 26.94 0.32
N VAL A 319 -3.93 26.67 0.83
CA VAL A 319 -4.16 26.46 2.27
C VAL A 319 -3.33 25.29 2.79
N LEU A 320 -3.27 24.17 2.07
CA LEU A 320 -2.46 23.00 2.44
C LEU A 320 -0.95 23.35 2.49
N GLN A 321 -0.45 24.06 1.49
CA GLN A 321 0.95 24.50 1.43
C GLN A 321 1.28 25.52 2.54
N ASP A 322 0.36 26.43 2.84
CA ASP A 322 0.49 27.39 3.93
C ASP A 322 0.50 26.70 5.29
N LEU A 323 -0.38 25.72 5.51
CA LEU A 323 -0.39 24.88 6.70
C LEU A 323 0.94 24.16 6.91
N ARG A 324 1.46 23.49 5.87
CA ARG A 324 2.75 22.81 5.94
C ARG A 324 3.86 23.80 6.29
N SER A 325 3.98 24.91 5.56
CA SER A 325 5.08 25.85 5.73
C SER A 325 5.05 26.56 7.07
N ARG A 326 3.85 26.94 7.57
CA ARG A 326 3.70 27.74 8.79
C ARG A 326 3.54 26.91 10.06
N SER A 327 3.13 25.63 9.95
CA SER A 327 2.97 24.72 11.10
C SER A 327 4.10 23.70 11.22
N ALA A 328 4.26 22.89 10.18
CA ALA A 328 4.97 21.61 10.28
C ALA A 328 6.45 21.71 9.86
N ALA A 329 6.77 22.57 8.89
CA ALA A 329 8.13 22.71 8.35
C ALA A 329 8.95 23.82 9.02
N HIS A 330 8.31 24.85 9.56
CA HIS A 330 8.99 25.97 10.23
C HIS A 330 8.47 26.20 11.64
N ARG A 331 9.24 26.94 12.45
CA ARG A 331 8.83 27.33 13.80
C ARG A 331 7.53 28.13 13.74
N LYS A 332 6.53 27.68 14.51
CA LYS A 332 5.23 28.34 14.64
C LYS A 332 5.40 29.76 15.20
N GLY A 333 4.64 30.70 14.64
CA GLY A 333 4.61 32.10 15.04
C GLY A 333 3.27 32.74 14.69
N SER A 334 3.19 34.07 14.65
CA SER A 334 1.94 34.81 14.47
C SER A 334 1.15 34.44 13.19
N ASN A 335 1.83 34.04 12.12
CA ASN A 335 1.16 33.58 10.89
C ASN A 335 0.47 32.22 11.03
N TYR A 336 0.95 31.35 11.93
CA TYR A 336 0.28 30.10 12.27
C TYR A 336 -0.95 30.37 13.13
N GLU A 337 -0.85 31.28 14.10
CA GLU A 337 -1.97 31.68 14.97
C GLU A 337 -3.16 32.21 14.16
N ARG A 338 -2.91 33.09 13.17
CA ARG A 338 -3.96 33.54 12.23
C ARG A 338 -4.62 32.40 11.48
N LEU A 339 -3.83 31.42 11.04
CA LEU A 339 -4.35 30.29 10.28
C LEU A 339 -5.19 29.34 11.16
N VAL A 340 -4.84 29.22 12.44
CA VAL A 340 -5.63 28.52 13.46
C VAL A 340 -6.98 29.19 13.66
N GLU A 341 -7.03 30.52 13.68
CA GLU A 341 -8.27 31.30 13.76
C GLU A 341 -9.11 31.16 12.49
N ASP A 342 -8.50 31.34 11.31
CA ASP A 342 -9.18 31.27 10.00
C ASP A 342 -9.83 29.90 9.76
N LEU A 343 -9.16 28.83 10.19
CA LEU A 343 -9.66 27.46 10.09
C LEU A 343 -10.45 27.01 11.32
N GLN A 344 -10.68 27.92 12.27
CA GLN A 344 -11.42 27.68 13.53
C GLN A 344 -10.93 26.43 14.28
N MET A 345 -9.63 26.12 14.20
CA MET A 345 -9.12 24.84 14.71
C MET A 345 -9.25 24.70 16.23
N ALA A 346 -9.31 25.83 16.95
CA ALA A 346 -9.54 25.83 18.40
C ALA A 346 -10.95 25.33 18.77
N ALA A 347 -11.95 25.56 17.89
CA ALA A 347 -13.32 25.14 18.10
C ALA A 347 -13.61 23.75 17.49
N GLU A 348 -13.10 23.49 16.28
CA GLU A 348 -13.37 22.24 15.55
C GLU A 348 -12.45 21.07 15.97
N GLY A 349 -11.25 21.37 16.47
CA GLY A 349 -10.23 20.37 16.72
C GLY A 349 -9.45 19.98 15.46
N ARG A 350 -8.20 19.57 15.66
CA ARG A 350 -7.25 19.28 14.56
C ARG A 350 -7.66 18.07 13.75
N GLN A 351 -8.26 17.06 14.40
CA GLN A 351 -8.75 15.85 13.75
C GLN A 351 -9.79 16.18 12.68
N ARG A 352 -10.77 17.04 13.01
CA ARG A 352 -11.81 17.46 12.07
C ARG A 352 -11.23 18.30 10.94
N VAL A 353 -10.35 19.25 11.26
CA VAL A 353 -9.67 20.08 10.27
C VAL A 353 -8.90 19.22 9.28
N PHE A 354 -8.13 18.23 9.77
CA PHE A 354 -7.41 17.31 8.89
C PHE A 354 -8.35 16.43 8.06
N GLY A 355 -9.45 15.95 8.64
CA GLY A 355 -10.50 15.24 7.90
C GLY A 355 -11.09 16.07 6.75
N ALA A 356 -11.34 17.36 6.98
CA ALA A 356 -11.80 18.28 5.94
C ALA A 356 -10.75 18.48 4.83
N LEU A 357 -9.46 18.50 5.16
CA LEU A 357 -8.38 18.55 4.17
C LEU A 357 -8.32 17.28 3.32
N LEU A 358 -8.51 16.08 3.91
CA LEU A 358 -8.60 14.83 3.17
C LEU A 358 -9.81 14.81 2.23
N ILE A 359 -10.96 15.33 2.67
CA ILE A 359 -12.15 15.45 1.81
C ILE A 359 -11.89 16.43 0.65
N ALA A 360 -11.28 17.59 0.91
CA ALA A 360 -10.92 18.56 -0.12
C ALA A 360 -9.89 18.00 -1.12
N ALA A 361 -8.92 17.24 -0.63
CA ALA A 361 -7.95 16.49 -1.41
C ALA A 361 -8.63 15.48 -2.35
N THR A 362 -9.56 14.68 -1.83
CA THR A 362 -10.36 13.74 -2.63
C THR A 362 -11.19 14.46 -3.68
N ASN A 363 -11.86 15.56 -3.31
CA ASN A 363 -12.64 16.37 -4.26
C ASN A 363 -11.76 16.96 -5.37
N PHE A 364 -10.52 17.33 -5.07
CA PHE A 364 -9.54 17.74 -6.07
C PHE A 364 -9.19 16.61 -7.04
N LEU A 365 -9.01 15.37 -6.56
CA LEU A 365 -8.77 14.21 -7.42
C LEU A 365 -9.99 13.92 -8.33
N PHE A 366 -11.21 14.01 -7.81
CA PHE A 366 -12.41 13.88 -8.62
C PHE A 366 -12.53 14.97 -9.69
N TYR A 367 -12.18 16.20 -9.33
CA TYR A 367 -12.14 17.31 -10.28
C TYR A 367 -11.13 17.07 -11.41
N LEU A 368 -9.91 16.66 -11.07
CA LEU A 368 -8.89 16.30 -12.05
C LEU A 368 -9.35 15.16 -12.96
N ARG A 369 -9.90 14.09 -12.37
CA ARG A 369 -10.41 12.93 -13.12
C ARG A 369 -11.48 13.34 -14.13
N SER A 370 -12.45 14.14 -13.69
CA SER A 370 -13.58 14.58 -14.50
C SER A 370 -13.17 15.50 -15.65
N ASN A 371 -12.13 16.31 -15.49
CA ASN A 371 -11.73 17.28 -16.53
C ASN A 371 -10.57 16.80 -17.42
N LEU A 372 -9.75 15.88 -16.94
CA LEU A 372 -8.55 15.43 -17.65
C LEU A 372 -8.68 14.05 -18.28
N LEU A 373 -9.59 13.20 -17.80
CA LEU A 373 -9.77 11.84 -18.32
C LEU A 373 -11.12 11.63 -19.01
N PHE A 374 -12.16 12.26 -18.49
CA PHE A 374 -13.48 12.23 -19.11
C PHE A 374 -13.70 13.54 -19.85
N LYS A 375 -13.31 13.59 -21.13
CA LYS A 375 -13.93 14.56 -22.04
C LYS A 375 -15.13 13.87 -22.66
N ASP A 376 -16.30 14.50 -22.48
CA ASP A 376 -17.54 14.12 -23.14
C ASP A 376 -17.29 13.79 -24.61
N SER A 377 -17.70 12.57 -24.96
CA SER A 377 -17.91 12.05 -26.31
C SER A 377 -18.85 12.93 -27.14
#